data_AF-A0A961U089-F1
#
_entry.id   AF-A0A961U089-F1
#
_cell.length_a   1.000
_cell.length_b   1.000
_cell.length_c   1.000
_cell.angle_alpha   90.00
_cell.angle_beta   90.00
_cell.angle_gamma   90.00
#
_symmetry.space_group_name_H-M   'P 1'
#
loop_
_entity.id
_entity.type
_entity.pdbx_description
1 polymer ?
#
loop_
_entity_poly.entity_id
_entity_poly.type
_entity_poly.pdbx_seq_one_letter_code
_entity_poly.pdbx_strand_id
1 'polypeptide(L)'
;LGGWLAVCAVGVSYRLLPMFLLSPDPDHRRIRLVLLSACVATVIAVAGGFAAAYAGRPVREVMAVAALAAGATIILYGRDVVRFYHARRRIEMELNTRIAIPAFASLGLAVLMVAPVAAFAGIETAVASSVYLIAFGWLTGLGLAQLYKIVPFMTWLECYGPVLGRAPTPRVQDLVSERRAQPWFVLYFVSVWTGAAALALGSELVFRAAAVGALAATVAVAIEAARARLLSDVDPGNRFPAGTQRPHFFISVASVGN
;
A
#
# COMPACT_ATOMS: atom_id res chain seq x y z
N LEU A 1 0.07 3.36 -15.87
CA LEU A 1 -0.06 3.12 -14.41
C LEU A 1 -0.51 1.68 -14.07
N GLY A 2 -1.44 1.06 -14.81
CA GLY A 2 -2.13 -0.18 -14.37
C GLY A 2 -1.48 -1.56 -14.61
N GLY A 3 -0.30 -1.66 -15.23
CA GLY A 3 0.35 -2.96 -15.48
C GLY A 3 1.43 -3.29 -14.46
N TRP A 4 2.63 -2.72 -14.65
CA TRP A 4 3.81 -3.08 -13.85
C TRP A 4 3.68 -2.71 -12.36
N LEU A 5 3.17 -1.50 -12.04
CA LEU A 5 3.00 -1.06 -10.64
C LEU A 5 2.05 -1.97 -9.87
N ALA A 6 0.93 -2.35 -10.49
CA ALA A 6 -0.04 -3.25 -9.88
C ALA A 6 0.56 -4.65 -9.66
N VAL A 7 1.28 -5.19 -10.65
CA VAL A 7 1.97 -6.49 -10.54
C VAL A 7 3.03 -6.47 -9.44
N CYS A 8 3.84 -5.41 -9.35
CA CYS A 8 4.83 -5.25 -8.28
C CYS A 8 4.15 -5.13 -6.90
N ALA A 9 3.10 -4.32 -6.78
CA ALA A 9 2.36 -4.18 -5.53
C ALA A 9 1.73 -5.50 -5.07
N VAL A 10 1.13 -6.26 -5.98
CA VAL A 10 0.59 -7.61 -5.71
C VAL A 10 1.72 -8.55 -5.26
N GLY A 11 2.84 -8.59 -5.98
CA GLY A 11 3.98 -9.45 -5.65
C GLY A 11 4.59 -9.14 -4.28
N VAL A 12 4.79 -7.85 -3.98
CA VAL A 12 5.27 -7.40 -2.66
C VAL A 12 4.27 -7.77 -1.57
N SER A 13 2.98 -7.60 -1.81
CA SER A 13 1.92 -7.96 -0.86
C SER A 13 1.92 -9.45 -0.51
N TYR A 14 2.18 -10.35 -1.48
CA TYR A 14 2.29 -11.80 -1.21
C TYR A 14 3.45 -12.17 -0.29
N ARG A 15 4.47 -11.31 -0.15
CA ARG A 15 5.58 -11.53 0.78
C ARG A 15 5.36 -10.83 2.12
N LEU A 16 4.78 -9.63 2.09
CA LEU A 16 4.54 -8.82 3.30
C LEU A 16 3.36 -9.33 4.13
N LEU A 17 2.26 -9.73 3.48
CA LEU A 17 1.08 -10.21 4.20
C LEU A 17 1.38 -11.45 5.06
N PRO A 18 2.03 -12.52 4.54
CA PRO A 18 2.37 -13.67 5.37
C PRO A 18 3.35 -13.34 6.49
N MET A 19 4.35 -12.49 6.22
CA MET A 19 5.34 -12.08 7.21
C MET A 19 4.70 -11.34 8.39
N PHE A 20 3.70 -10.49 8.16
CA PHE A 20 3.07 -9.70 9.23
C PHE A 20 1.87 -10.38 9.87
N LEU A 21 1.12 -11.19 9.12
CA LEU A 21 -0.03 -11.95 9.62
C LEU A 21 0.37 -13.31 10.25
N LEU A 22 1.64 -13.73 10.11
CA LEU A 22 2.11 -15.08 10.42
C LEU A 22 1.21 -16.15 9.80
N SER A 23 0.78 -15.93 8.56
CA SER A 23 -0.01 -16.90 7.81
C SER A 23 0.91 -17.94 7.16
N PRO A 24 0.41 -19.13 6.82
CA PRO A 24 1.18 -20.12 6.05
C PRO A 24 1.76 -19.51 4.77
N ASP A 25 2.91 -20.03 4.35
CA ASP A 25 3.55 -19.58 3.12
C ASP A 25 2.59 -19.71 1.93
N PRO A 26 2.57 -18.70 1.05
CA PRO A 26 1.67 -18.68 -0.09
C PRO A 26 2.02 -19.81 -1.06
N ASP A 27 1.00 -20.54 -1.52
CA ASP A 27 1.18 -21.58 -2.54
C ASP A 27 1.68 -20.96 -3.86
N HIS A 28 2.87 -21.36 -4.27
CA HIS A 28 3.57 -20.88 -5.47
C HIS A 28 2.73 -21.01 -6.74
N ARG A 29 1.83 -22.01 -6.82
CA ARG A 29 0.93 -22.19 -7.96
C ARG A 29 -0.09 -21.07 -8.07
N ARG A 30 -0.59 -20.58 -6.92
CA ARG A 30 -1.57 -19.48 -6.85
C ARG A 30 -0.95 -18.15 -7.23
N ILE A 31 0.23 -17.86 -6.69
CA ILE A 31 0.99 -16.66 -7.03
C ILE A 31 1.24 -16.62 -8.55
N ARG A 32 1.65 -17.75 -9.14
CA ARG A 32 1.88 -17.86 -10.58
C ARG A 32 0.59 -17.67 -11.39
N LEU A 33 -0.54 -18.20 -10.92
CA LEU A 33 -1.83 -18.00 -11.56
C LEU A 33 -2.25 -16.52 -11.57
N VAL A 34 -2.15 -15.84 -10.43
CA VAL A 34 -2.48 -14.40 -10.32
C VAL A 34 -1.55 -13.59 -11.21
N LEU A 35 -0.24 -13.86 -11.18
CA LEU A 35 0.73 -13.18 -12.04
C LEU A 35 0.45 -13.39 -13.53
N LEU A 36 0.23 -14.64 -13.96
CA LEU A 36 -0.05 -14.95 -15.36
C LEU A 36 -1.35 -14.28 -15.81
N SER A 37 -2.41 -14.33 -14.99
CA SER A 37 -3.68 -13.68 -15.30
C SER A 37 -3.53 -12.16 -15.43
N ALA A 38 -2.74 -11.53 -14.57
CA ALA A 38 -2.43 -10.10 -14.65
C ALA A 38 -1.66 -9.74 -15.93
N CYS A 39 -0.68 -10.57 -16.32
CA CYS A 39 0.07 -10.41 -17.56
C CYS A 39 -0.86 -10.54 -18.78
N VAL A 40 -1.72 -11.56 -18.81
CA VAL A 40 -2.69 -11.77 -19.90
C VAL A 40 -3.64 -10.58 -20.01
N ALA A 41 -4.22 -10.12 -18.90
CA ALA A 41 -5.10 -8.94 -18.90
C ALA A 41 -4.38 -7.69 -19.44
N THR A 42 -3.12 -7.48 -19.05
CA THR A 42 -2.30 -6.36 -19.51
C THR A 42 -1.98 -6.46 -21.01
N VAL A 43 -1.65 -7.65 -21.51
CA VAL A 43 -1.36 -7.89 -22.93
C VAL A 43 -2.61 -7.65 -23.78
N ILE A 44 -3.78 -8.13 -23.34
CA ILE A 44 -5.05 -7.88 -24.03
C ILE A 44 -5.33 -6.37 -24.08
N ALA A 45 -5.16 -5.66 -22.96
CA ALA A 45 -5.37 -4.21 -22.91
C ALA A 45 -4.44 -3.46 -23.88
N VAL A 46 -3.14 -3.74 -23.83
CA VAL A 46 -2.14 -2.96 -24.57
C VAL A 46 -2.02 -3.42 -26.02
N ALA A 47 -1.63 -4.68 -26.25
CA ALA A 47 -1.39 -5.20 -27.58
C ALA A 47 -2.71 -5.35 -28.35
N GLY A 48 -3.75 -5.86 -27.69
CA GLY A 48 -5.08 -5.96 -28.29
C GLY A 48 -5.68 -4.59 -28.61
N GLY A 49 -5.53 -3.60 -27.71
CA GLY A 49 -5.98 -2.23 -27.95
C GLY A 49 -5.28 -1.59 -29.15
N PHE A 50 -3.95 -1.73 -29.22
CA PHE A 50 -3.15 -1.22 -30.33
C PHE A 50 -3.51 -1.90 -31.66
N ALA A 51 -3.66 -3.23 -31.66
CA ALA A 51 -4.06 -3.98 -32.85
C ALA A 51 -5.45 -3.58 -33.35
N ALA A 52 -6.43 -3.40 -32.44
CA ALA A 52 -7.76 -2.96 -32.81
C ALA A 52 -7.75 -1.54 -33.39
N ALA A 53 -6.99 -0.61 -32.78
CA ALA A 53 -6.85 0.75 -33.29
C ALA A 53 -6.21 0.77 -34.68
N TYR A 54 -5.11 0.02 -34.88
CA TYR A 54 -4.43 -0.08 -36.18
C TYR A 54 -5.33 -0.69 -37.27
N ALA A 55 -6.16 -1.67 -36.91
CA ALA A 55 -7.10 -2.31 -37.82
C ALA A 55 -8.41 -1.53 -38.03
N GLY A 56 -8.56 -0.33 -37.45
CA GLY A 56 -9.80 0.46 -37.53
C GLY A 56 -11.02 -0.18 -36.84
N ARG A 57 -10.80 -1.14 -35.94
CA ARG A 57 -11.84 -1.85 -35.18
C ARG A 57 -12.20 -1.11 -33.90
N PRO A 58 -13.42 -1.30 -33.36
CA PRO A 58 -13.82 -0.66 -32.12
C PRO A 58 -12.95 -1.16 -30.94
N VAL A 59 -12.09 -0.28 -30.43
CA VAL A 59 -11.22 -0.54 -29.26
C VAL A 59 -12.02 -0.90 -28.00
N ARG A 60 -13.28 -0.44 -27.94
CA ARG A 60 -14.19 -0.65 -26.80
C ARG A 60 -14.36 -2.13 -26.44
N GLU A 61 -14.52 -3.00 -27.42
CA GLU A 61 -14.74 -4.44 -27.18
C GLU A 61 -13.52 -5.10 -26.58
N VAL A 62 -12.33 -4.77 -27.10
CA VAL A 62 -11.07 -5.28 -26.55
C VAL A 62 -10.82 -4.77 -25.13
N MET A 63 -11.14 -3.50 -24.86
CA MET A 63 -11.04 -2.95 -23.50
C MET A 63 -12.03 -3.61 -22.54
N ALA A 64 -13.23 -3.96 -23.00
CA ALA A 64 -14.19 -4.69 -22.17
C ALA A 64 -13.67 -6.09 -21.79
N VAL A 65 -13.08 -6.81 -22.76
CA VAL A 65 -12.44 -8.12 -22.48
C VAL A 65 -11.26 -7.97 -21.53
N ALA A 66 -10.41 -6.95 -21.73
CA ALA A 66 -9.30 -6.66 -20.83
C ALA A 66 -9.78 -6.32 -19.41
N ALA A 67 -10.85 -5.53 -19.28
CA ALA A 67 -11.45 -5.19 -18.00
C ALA A 67 -12.02 -6.41 -17.26
N LEU A 68 -12.68 -7.32 -17.98
CA LEU A 68 -13.17 -8.59 -17.42
C LEU A 68 -12.01 -9.47 -16.93
N ALA A 69 -10.94 -9.58 -17.73
CA ALA A 69 -9.75 -10.34 -17.34
C ALA A 69 -9.08 -9.73 -16.10
N ALA A 70 -8.94 -8.40 -16.04
CA ALA A 70 -8.40 -7.70 -14.89
C ALA A 70 -9.29 -7.88 -13.64
N GLY A 71 -10.61 -7.81 -13.80
CA GLY A 71 -11.57 -8.08 -12.71
C GLY A 71 -11.42 -9.50 -12.16
N ALA A 72 -11.27 -10.51 -13.04
CA ALA A 72 -11.01 -11.88 -12.61
C ALA A 72 -9.69 -12.01 -11.82
N THR A 73 -8.62 -11.35 -12.26
CA THR A 73 -7.35 -11.29 -11.52
C THR A 73 -7.52 -10.68 -10.13
N ILE A 74 -8.25 -9.57 -10.01
CA ILE A 74 -8.50 -8.91 -8.73
C ILE A 74 -9.32 -9.82 -7.80
N ILE A 75 -10.30 -10.56 -8.32
CA ILE A 75 -11.08 -11.51 -7.53
C ILE A 75 -10.18 -12.65 -7.02
N LEU A 76 -9.35 -13.24 -7.88
CA LEU A 76 -8.41 -14.29 -7.47
C LEU A 76 -7.46 -13.80 -6.38
N TYR A 77 -6.90 -12.61 -6.58
CA TYR A 77 -6.02 -11.97 -5.60
C TYR A 77 -6.74 -11.67 -4.28
N GLY A 78 -7.94 -11.10 -4.33
CA GLY A 78 -8.76 -10.80 -3.15
C GLY A 78 -9.08 -12.06 -2.34
N ARG A 79 -9.34 -13.20 -3.00
CA ARG A 79 -9.53 -14.49 -2.30
C ARG A 79 -8.29 -14.93 -1.55
N ASP A 80 -7.10 -14.72 -2.09
CA ASP A 80 -5.85 -15.03 -1.39
C ASP A 80 -5.62 -14.08 -0.20
N VAL A 81 -5.90 -12.78 -0.37
CA VAL A 81 -5.83 -11.79 0.73
C VAL A 81 -6.77 -12.17 1.89
N VAL A 82 -8.02 -12.53 1.59
CA VAL A 82 -9.00 -12.98 2.58
C VAL A 82 -8.53 -14.25 3.30
N ARG A 83 -7.89 -15.19 2.59
CA ARG A 83 -7.32 -16.40 3.19
C ARG A 83 -6.16 -16.09 4.13
N PHE A 84 -5.22 -15.23 3.73
CA PHE A 84 -4.14 -14.81 4.62
C PHE A 84 -4.69 -14.13 5.87
N TYR A 85 -5.74 -13.32 5.71
CA TYR A 85 -6.41 -12.67 6.84
C TYR A 85 -7.08 -13.67 7.78
N HIS A 86 -7.77 -14.70 7.27
CA HIS A 86 -8.40 -15.72 8.12
C HIS A 86 -7.41 -16.71 8.74
N ALA A 87 -6.34 -17.05 8.03
CA ALA A 87 -5.31 -17.98 8.51
C ALA A 87 -4.31 -17.33 9.49
N ARG A 88 -4.54 -16.06 9.89
CA ARG A 88 -3.68 -15.32 10.80
C ARG A 88 -3.61 -15.98 12.18
N ARG A 89 -2.41 -16.06 12.75
CA ARG A 89 -2.19 -16.57 14.12
C ARG A 89 -1.76 -15.51 15.13
N ARG A 90 -1.50 -14.28 14.70
CA ARG A 90 -1.10 -13.16 15.57
C ARG A 90 -2.34 -12.37 16.04
N ILE A 91 -2.50 -12.24 17.36
CA ILE A 91 -3.65 -11.58 18.01
C ILE A 91 -3.44 -10.05 18.08
N GLU A 92 -2.21 -9.58 18.30
CA GLU A 92 -1.88 -8.16 18.33
C GLU A 92 -1.61 -7.62 16.92
N MET A 93 -2.54 -6.80 16.43
CA MET A 93 -2.42 -6.14 15.14
C MET A 93 -1.51 -4.92 15.28
N GLU A 94 -0.30 -5.01 14.73
CA GLU A 94 0.56 -3.85 14.50
C GLU A 94 -0.14 -2.82 13.61
N LEU A 95 0.16 -1.54 13.82
CA LEU A 95 -0.51 -0.45 13.11
C LEU A 95 -0.41 -0.57 11.57
N ASN A 96 0.75 -1.01 11.03
CA ASN A 96 0.92 -1.29 9.59
C ASN A 96 -0.17 -2.25 9.05
N THR A 97 -0.42 -3.36 9.74
CA THR A 97 -1.44 -4.33 9.31
C THR A 97 -2.85 -3.75 9.41
N ARG A 98 -3.15 -2.94 10.42
CA ARG A 98 -4.45 -2.25 10.54
C ARG A 98 -4.68 -1.28 9.39
N ILE A 99 -3.65 -0.60 8.92
CA ILE A 99 -3.69 0.37 7.82
C ILE A 99 -3.72 -0.32 6.45
N ALA A 100 -3.13 -1.51 6.32
CA ALA A 100 -3.22 -2.29 5.09
C ALA A 100 -4.67 -2.71 4.77
N ILE A 101 -5.52 -2.92 5.79
CA ILE A 101 -6.94 -3.28 5.61
C ILE A 101 -7.71 -2.23 4.79
N PRO A 102 -7.77 -0.93 5.19
CA PRO A 102 -8.45 0.08 4.39
C PRO A 102 -7.80 0.31 3.02
N ALA A 103 -6.50 0.03 2.84
CA ALA A 103 -5.87 0.04 1.52
C ALA A 103 -6.45 -1.03 0.59
N PHE A 104 -6.58 -2.28 1.06
CA PHE A 104 -7.23 -3.35 0.29
C PHE A 104 -8.73 -3.13 0.14
N ALA A 105 -9.41 -2.54 1.14
CA ALA A 105 -10.80 -2.14 1.01
C ALA A 105 -10.98 -1.11 -0.12
N SER A 106 -10.04 -0.18 -0.28
CA SER A 106 -10.03 0.80 -1.38
C SER A 106 -9.89 0.13 -2.75
N LEU A 107 -9.08 -0.94 -2.87
CA LEU A 107 -9.02 -1.75 -4.10
C LEU A 107 -10.36 -2.44 -4.39
N GLY A 108 -11.01 -3.00 -3.36
CA GLY A 108 -12.34 -3.58 -3.50
C GLY A 108 -13.38 -2.55 -3.94
N LEU A 109 -13.41 -1.39 -3.30
CA LEU A 109 -14.28 -0.26 -3.67
C LEU A 109 -14.03 0.21 -5.10
N ALA A 110 -12.76 0.27 -5.53
CA ALA A 110 -12.41 0.68 -6.89
C ALA A 110 -13.04 -0.22 -7.96
N VAL A 111 -13.24 -1.51 -7.67
CA VAL A 111 -13.92 -2.44 -8.59
C VAL A 111 -15.44 -2.39 -8.43
N LEU A 112 -15.92 -2.42 -7.19
CA LEU A 112 -17.36 -2.48 -6.89
C LEU A 112 -18.11 -1.21 -7.31
N MET A 113 -17.44 -0.05 -7.26
CA MET A 113 -18.06 1.24 -7.59
C MET A 113 -18.11 1.54 -9.08
N VAL A 114 -17.45 0.76 -9.96
CA VAL A 114 -17.42 1.04 -11.41
C VAL A 114 -18.84 1.05 -11.99
N ALA A 115 -19.61 -0.02 -11.77
CA ALA A 115 -20.95 -0.15 -12.33
C ALA A 115 -21.94 0.93 -11.83
N PRO A 116 -22.09 1.18 -10.51
CA PRO A 116 -23.02 2.20 -10.03
C PRO A 116 -22.61 3.61 -10.44
N VAL A 117 -21.31 3.95 -10.41
CA VAL A 117 -20.84 5.28 -10.84
C VAL A 117 -20.99 5.44 -12.35
N ALA A 118 -20.76 4.38 -13.15
CA ALA A 118 -20.95 4.45 -14.59
C ALA A 118 -22.42 4.68 -14.96
N ALA A 119 -23.34 4.05 -14.23
CA ALA A 119 -24.78 4.24 -14.42
C ALA A 119 -25.25 5.64 -14.00
N PHE A 120 -24.66 6.21 -12.93
CA PHE A 120 -25.09 7.49 -12.37
C PHE A 120 -24.42 8.71 -13.03
N ALA A 121 -23.10 8.65 -13.25
CA ALA A 121 -22.25 9.78 -13.65
C ALA A 121 -21.44 9.52 -14.93
N GLY A 122 -21.68 8.40 -15.61
CA GLY A 122 -21.01 8.04 -16.86
C GLY A 122 -19.70 7.28 -16.67
N ILE A 123 -19.29 6.58 -17.74
CA ILE A 123 -18.13 5.68 -17.72
C ILE A 123 -16.82 6.39 -17.44
N GLU A 124 -16.64 7.63 -17.91
CA GLU A 124 -15.42 8.42 -17.68
C GLU A 124 -15.23 8.72 -16.20
N THR A 125 -16.30 9.17 -15.52
CA THR A 125 -16.30 9.46 -14.07
C THR A 125 -16.06 8.19 -13.26
N ALA A 126 -16.64 7.07 -13.68
CA ALA A 126 -16.41 5.78 -13.04
C ALA A 126 -14.94 5.35 -13.14
N VAL A 127 -14.36 5.43 -14.34
CA VAL A 127 -12.94 5.12 -14.56
C VAL A 127 -12.05 6.07 -13.74
N ALA A 128 -12.32 7.37 -13.75
CA ALA A 128 -11.54 8.34 -12.98
C ALA A 128 -11.57 8.06 -11.47
N SER A 129 -12.77 7.80 -10.92
CA SER A 129 -12.95 7.49 -9.49
C SER A 129 -12.27 6.18 -9.09
N SER A 130 -12.37 5.15 -9.94
CA SER A 130 -11.69 3.86 -9.72
C SER A 130 -10.17 3.98 -9.80
N VAL A 131 -9.64 4.70 -10.79
CA VAL A 131 -8.20 4.96 -10.92
C VAL A 131 -7.69 5.73 -9.71
N TYR A 132 -8.44 6.74 -9.24
CA TYR A 132 -8.12 7.49 -8.04
C TYR A 132 -8.04 6.59 -6.79
N LEU A 133 -9.02 5.69 -6.58
CA LEU A 133 -9.01 4.73 -5.48
C LEU A 133 -7.88 3.70 -5.57
N ILE A 134 -7.55 3.22 -6.77
CA ILE A 134 -6.41 2.31 -6.99
C ILE A 134 -5.10 3.02 -6.64
N ALA A 135 -4.92 4.26 -7.12
CA ALA A 135 -3.69 5.01 -6.90
C ALA A 135 -3.54 5.44 -5.45
N PHE A 136 -4.48 6.21 -4.92
CA PHE A 136 -4.33 6.83 -3.60
C PHE A 136 -4.84 5.95 -2.46
N GLY A 137 -5.92 5.20 -2.68
CA GLY A 137 -6.48 4.32 -1.66
C GLY A 137 -5.64 3.06 -1.48
N TRP A 138 -5.40 2.32 -2.55
CA TRP A 138 -4.68 1.05 -2.48
C TRP A 138 -3.16 1.21 -2.54
N LEU A 139 -2.60 1.70 -3.65
CA LEU A 139 -1.13 1.73 -3.84
C LEU A 139 -0.44 2.64 -2.82
N THR A 140 -0.86 3.90 -2.72
CA THR A 140 -0.27 4.85 -1.77
C THR A 140 -0.61 4.49 -0.32
N GLY A 141 -1.86 4.12 -0.02
CA GLY A 141 -2.24 3.69 1.32
C GLY A 141 -1.44 2.49 1.82
N LEU A 142 -1.26 1.47 0.98
CA LEU A 142 -0.41 0.33 1.29
C LEU A 142 1.06 0.74 1.40
N GLY A 143 1.56 1.58 0.49
CA GLY A 143 2.92 2.10 0.53
C GLY A 143 3.23 2.84 1.84
N LEU A 144 2.35 3.73 2.28
CA LEU A 144 2.49 4.45 3.55
C LEU A 144 2.49 3.49 4.75
N ALA A 145 1.62 2.48 4.75
CA ALA A 145 1.60 1.44 5.78
C ALA A 145 2.94 0.70 5.88
N GLN A 146 3.52 0.34 4.72
CA GLN A 146 4.81 -0.35 4.68
C GLN A 146 5.99 0.55 5.05
N LEU A 147 6.01 1.79 4.57
CA LEU A 147 7.05 2.76 4.92
C LEU A 147 7.09 3.02 6.44
N TYR A 148 5.93 3.08 7.08
CA TYR A 148 5.83 3.22 8.53
C TYR A 148 6.51 2.09 9.31
N LYS A 149 6.65 0.90 8.71
CA LYS A 149 7.38 -0.23 9.32
C LYS A 149 8.82 -0.35 8.84
N ILE A 150 9.08 -0.07 7.56
CA ILE A 150 10.41 -0.20 6.96
C ILE A 150 11.36 0.86 7.51
N VAL A 151 10.91 2.11 7.67
CA VAL A 151 11.78 3.21 8.14
C VAL A 151 12.31 2.94 9.55
N PRO A 152 11.49 2.60 10.57
CA PRO A 152 12.00 2.24 11.89
C PRO A 152 12.87 1.00 11.87
N PHE A 153 12.55 -0.01 11.04
CA PHE A 153 13.34 -1.23 10.93
C PHE A 153 14.75 -0.96 10.38
N MET A 154 14.86 -0.18 9.30
CA MET A 154 16.15 0.23 8.74
C MET A 154 16.95 1.07 9.74
N THR A 155 16.30 2.02 10.41
CA THR A 155 16.93 2.83 11.47
C THR A 155 17.46 1.94 12.59
N TRP A 156 16.67 0.95 13.01
CA TRP A 156 17.08 0.03 14.06
C TRP A 156 18.29 -0.83 13.65
N LEU A 157 18.32 -1.34 12.41
CA LEU A 157 19.46 -2.09 11.90
C LEU A 157 20.73 -1.24 11.83
N GLU A 158 20.61 0.02 11.43
CA GLU A 158 21.74 0.97 11.39
C GLU A 158 22.29 1.25 12.80
N CYS A 159 21.41 1.57 13.77
CA CYS A 159 21.83 1.99 15.11
C CYS A 159 22.21 0.82 16.02
N TYR A 160 21.44 -0.27 15.99
CA TYR A 160 21.49 -1.35 16.97
C TYR A 160 21.98 -2.68 16.39
N GLY A 161 22.06 -2.83 15.06
CA GLY A 161 22.61 -4.01 14.41
C GLY A 161 24.02 -4.40 14.90
N PRO A 162 24.97 -3.46 15.05
CA PRO A 162 26.34 -3.77 15.51
C PRO A 162 26.44 -4.26 16.96
N VAL A 163 25.45 -3.93 17.81
CA VAL A 163 25.43 -4.24 19.24
C VAL A 163 24.46 -5.37 19.59
N LEU A 164 23.88 -6.01 18.58
CA LEU A 164 22.92 -7.09 18.74
C LEU A 164 23.53 -8.26 19.53
N GLY A 165 22.90 -8.63 20.64
CA GLY A 165 23.35 -9.72 21.52
C GLY A 165 24.48 -9.33 22.48
N ARG A 166 24.98 -8.08 22.43
CA ARG A 166 26.03 -7.57 23.33
C ARG A 166 25.51 -6.57 24.35
N ALA A 167 24.43 -5.87 24.04
CA ALA A 167 23.78 -4.89 24.91
C ALA A 167 22.24 -5.01 24.83
N PRO A 168 21.49 -4.57 25.85
CA PRO A 168 20.05 -4.45 25.75
C PRO A 168 19.71 -3.41 24.67
N THR A 169 19.00 -3.85 23.63
CA THR A 169 18.55 -2.98 22.52
C THR A 169 17.03 -2.78 22.58
N PRO A 170 16.53 -1.57 22.29
CA PRO A 170 15.09 -1.32 22.22
C PRO A 170 14.48 -2.12 21.07
N ARG A 171 13.17 -2.39 21.13
CA ARG A 171 12.46 -3.05 20.04
C ARG A 171 12.22 -2.05 18.91
N VAL A 172 12.10 -2.54 17.67
CA VAL A 172 11.74 -1.70 16.51
C VAL A 172 10.43 -0.94 16.74
N GLN A 173 9.49 -1.53 17.49
CA GLN A 173 8.22 -0.92 17.83
C GLN A 173 8.37 0.25 18.81
N ASP A 174 9.43 0.28 19.61
CA ASP A 174 9.69 1.36 20.57
C ASP A 174 10.23 2.63 19.87
N LEU A 175 10.65 2.52 18.61
CA LEU A 175 11.07 3.66 17.79
C LEU A 175 9.88 4.46 17.26
N VAL A 176 8.65 3.94 17.37
CA VAL A 176 7.44 4.56 16.80
C VAL A 176 6.29 4.62 17.78
N SER A 177 5.52 5.72 17.74
CA SER A 177 4.31 5.86 18.54
C SER A 177 3.05 5.56 17.72
N GLU A 178 2.56 4.32 17.78
CA GLU A 178 1.34 3.92 17.05
C GLU A 178 0.12 4.77 17.41
N ARG A 179 -0.04 5.10 18.71
CA ARG A 179 -1.16 5.93 19.19
C ARG A 179 -1.17 7.32 18.57
N ARG A 180 0.01 7.87 18.26
CA ARG A 180 0.16 9.20 17.64
C ARG A 180 -0.01 9.15 16.13
N ALA A 181 0.46 8.08 15.49
CA ALA A 181 0.37 7.90 14.04
C ALA A 181 -1.05 7.53 13.56
N GLN A 182 -1.81 6.78 14.37
CA GLN A 182 -3.12 6.23 13.97
C GLN A 182 -4.12 7.29 13.46
N PRO A 183 -4.34 8.45 14.12
CA PRO A 183 -5.27 9.46 13.63
C PRO A 183 -4.93 10.01 12.25
N TRP A 184 -3.63 10.14 11.92
CA TRP A 184 -3.19 10.63 10.61
C TRP A 184 -3.52 9.64 9.50
N PHE A 185 -3.36 8.35 9.75
CA PHE A 185 -3.79 7.33 8.79
C PHE A 185 -5.31 7.29 8.61
N VAL A 186 -6.09 7.47 9.69
CA VAL A 186 -7.55 7.60 9.59
C VAL A 186 -7.92 8.82 8.75
N LEU A 187 -7.32 9.97 9.01
CA LEU A 187 -7.54 11.19 8.24
C LEU A 187 -7.19 10.99 6.76
N TYR A 188 -6.08 10.29 6.46
CA TYR A 188 -5.69 9.96 5.10
C TYR A 188 -6.78 9.18 4.36
N PHE A 189 -7.25 8.05 4.92
CA PHE A 189 -8.25 7.23 4.25
C PHE A 189 -9.61 7.90 4.15
N VAL A 190 -10.05 8.62 5.19
CA VAL A 190 -11.29 9.41 5.13
C VAL A 190 -11.19 10.47 4.02
N SER A 191 -10.06 11.16 3.91
CA SER A 191 -9.83 12.14 2.86
C SER A 191 -9.86 11.50 1.47
N VAL A 192 -9.19 10.37 1.27
CA VAL A 192 -9.19 9.65 -0.01
C VAL A 192 -10.61 9.16 -0.37
N TRP A 193 -11.34 8.57 0.55
CA TRP A 193 -12.72 8.11 0.24
C TRP A 193 -13.67 9.27 -0.02
N THR A 194 -13.51 10.38 0.70
CA THR A 194 -14.26 11.62 0.43
C THR A 194 -13.92 12.18 -0.95
N GLY A 195 -12.64 12.16 -1.34
CA GLY A 195 -12.19 12.56 -2.68
C GLY A 195 -12.81 11.68 -3.78
N ALA A 196 -12.81 10.36 -3.59
CA ALA A 196 -13.44 9.43 -4.53
C ALA A 196 -14.96 9.68 -4.66
N ALA A 197 -15.66 9.90 -3.54
CA ALA A 197 -17.08 10.23 -3.55
C ALA A 197 -17.33 11.60 -4.22
N ALA A 198 -16.49 12.60 -3.97
CA ALA A 198 -16.60 13.91 -4.58
C ALA A 198 -16.39 13.86 -6.09
N LEU A 199 -15.47 13.02 -6.59
CA LEU A 199 -15.32 12.75 -8.02
C LEU A 199 -16.59 12.13 -8.61
N ALA A 200 -17.14 11.10 -7.96
CA ALA A 200 -18.36 10.43 -8.42
C ALA A 200 -19.58 11.37 -8.44
N LEU A 201 -19.62 12.35 -7.54
CA LEU A 201 -20.69 13.36 -7.43
C LEU A 201 -20.42 14.65 -8.21
N GLY A 202 -19.26 14.78 -8.86
CA GLY A 202 -18.89 15.97 -9.63
C GLY A 202 -18.61 17.24 -8.80
N SER A 203 -18.29 17.10 -7.51
CA SER A 203 -18.09 18.23 -6.59
C SER A 203 -16.61 18.61 -6.46
N GLU A 204 -16.17 19.60 -7.25
CA GLU A 204 -14.79 20.07 -7.28
C GLU A 204 -14.27 20.60 -5.93
N LEU A 205 -15.06 21.42 -5.22
CA LEU A 205 -14.63 22.03 -3.96
C LEU A 205 -14.31 20.96 -2.90
N VAL A 206 -15.22 19.98 -2.76
CA VAL A 206 -15.04 18.86 -1.82
C VAL A 206 -13.85 18.01 -2.23
N PHE A 207 -13.63 17.77 -3.52
CA PHE A 207 -12.46 17.03 -4.00
C PHE A 207 -11.15 17.75 -3.64
N ARG A 208 -11.07 19.07 -3.83
CA ARG A 208 -9.89 19.87 -3.47
C ARG A 208 -9.64 19.86 -1.97
N ALA A 209 -10.69 20.01 -1.16
CA ALA A 209 -10.59 19.94 0.30
C ALA A 209 -10.10 18.56 0.77
N ALA A 210 -10.64 17.49 0.19
CA ALA A 210 -10.19 16.12 0.43
C ALA A 210 -8.73 15.91 0.03
N ALA A 211 -8.29 16.44 -1.11
CA ALA A 211 -6.88 16.35 -1.54
C ALA A 211 -5.94 17.06 -0.55
N VAL A 212 -6.31 18.24 -0.03
CA VAL A 212 -5.55 18.94 1.02
C VAL A 212 -5.50 18.11 2.30
N GLY A 213 -6.61 17.50 2.71
CA GLY A 213 -6.65 16.61 3.87
C GLY A 213 -5.72 15.40 3.72
N ALA A 214 -5.73 14.75 2.55
CA ALA A 214 -4.84 13.62 2.25
C ALA A 214 -3.37 14.02 2.23
N LEU A 215 -3.05 15.21 1.71
CA LEU A 215 -1.69 15.76 1.72
C LEU A 215 -1.22 16.05 3.16
N ALA A 216 -2.04 16.74 3.97
CA ALA A 216 -1.72 17.06 5.36
C ALA A 216 -1.48 15.78 6.18
N ALA A 217 -2.33 14.76 6.00
CA ALA A 217 -2.16 13.46 6.63
C ALA A 217 -0.86 12.76 6.20
N THR A 218 -0.52 12.82 4.91
CA THR A 218 0.72 12.23 4.37
C THR A 218 1.96 12.91 4.95
N VAL A 219 1.95 14.25 5.04
CA VAL A 219 3.04 15.02 5.67
C VAL A 219 3.18 14.64 7.15
N ALA A 220 2.07 14.49 7.88
CA ALA A 220 2.11 14.07 9.28
C ALA A 220 2.69 12.66 9.45
N VAL A 221 2.32 11.70 8.59
CA VAL A 221 2.92 10.35 8.59
C VAL A 221 4.42 10.41 8.27
N ALA A 222 4.85 11.28 7.34
CA ALA A 222 6.26 11.48 7.04
C ALA A 222 7.04 12.05 8.24
N ILE A 223 6.43 12.96 9.01
CA ILE A 223 7.01 13.47 10.26
C ILE A 223 7.18 12.35 11.28
N GLU A 224 6.19 11.45 11.44
CA GLU A 224 6.32 10.28 12.32
C GLU A 224 7.48 9.36 11.90
N ALA A 225 7.65 9.13 10.59
CA ALA A 225 8.79 8.37 10.08
C ALA A 225 10.13 9.09 10.35
N ALA A 226 10.18 10.41 10.25
CA ALA A 226 11.37 11.20 10.59
C ALA A 226 11.68 11.15 12.10
N ARG A 227 10.67 11.19 12.97
CA ARG A 227 10.83 11.05 14.43
C ARG A 227 11.40 9.69 14.81
N ALA A 228 10.96 8.63 14.12
CA ALA A 228 11.52 7.30 14.29
C ALA A 228 13.01 7.27 13.90
N ARG A 229 13.37 7.93 12.79
CA ARG A 229 14.78 8.06 12.36
C ARG A 229 15.62 8.86 13.36
N LEU A 230 15.02 9.81 14.07
CA LEU A 230 15.67 10.59 15.12
C LEU A 230 15.71 9.90 16.48
N LEU A 231 15.17 8.69 16.61
CA LEU A 231 15.01 7.97 17.87
C LEU A 231 14.30 8.81 18.95
N SER A 232 13.41 9.72 18.52
CA SER A 232 12.79 10.72 19.40
C SER A 232 11.85 10.11 20.43
N ASP A 233 11.27 8.95 20.11
CA ASP A 233 10.32 8.23 20.95
C ASP A 233 11.00 7.13 21.81
N VAL A 234 12.31 6.92 21.66
CA VAL A 234 13.07 5.95 22.47
C VAL A 234 13.47 6.57 23.80
N ASP A 235 13.32 5.82 24.90
CA ASP A 235 13.70 6.24 26.24
C ASP A 235 15.16 6.70 26.32
N PRO A 236 15.46 7.84 27.00
CA PRO A 236 16.81 8.42 27.02
C PRO A 236 17.91 7.46 27.49
N GLY A 237 17.60 6.58 28.44
CA GLY A 237 18.54 5.59 28.99
C GLY A 237 18.91 4.46 28.02
N ASN A 238 18.04 4.17 27.04
CA ASN A 238 18.24 3.13 26.02
C ASN A 238 18.53 3.70 24.63
N ARG A 239 18.59 5.03 24.51
CA ARG A 239 18.74 5.72 23.21
C ARG A 239 20.13 5.49 22.59
N PHE A 240 21.17 5.47 23.42
CA PHE A 240 22.55 5.21 22.98
C PHE A 240 23.33 4.27 23.92
N PRO A 241 23.11 2.94 23.85
CA PRO A 241 24.00 1.96 24.45
C PRO A 241 25.44 2.11 23.93
N ALA A 242 26.44 1.71 24.71
CA ALA A 242 27.84 1.77 24.31
C ALA A 242 28.07 1.02 22.98
N GLY A 243 28.68 1.68 22.00
CA GLY A 243 28.93 1.13 20.66
C GLY A 243 27.84 1.40 19.62
N THR A 244 26.79 2.15 19.95
CA THR A 244 25.77 2.57 18.97
C THR A 244 26.22 3.73 18.10
N GLN A 245 25.80 3.72 16.84
CA GLN A 245 26.02 4.82 15.90
C GLN A 245 24.75 5.67 15.78
N ARG A 246 24.93 7.00 15.69
CA ARG A 246 23.81 7.90 15.42
C ARG A 246 23.30 7.67 14.00
N PRO A 247 21.99 7.57 13.78
CA PRO A 247 21.44 7.36 12.45
C PRO A 247 21.74 8.58 11.57
N HIS A 248 22.26 8.34 10.38
CA HIS A 248 22.43 9.40 9.39
C HIS A 248 21.07 9.69 8.76
N PHE A 249 20.69 10.98 8.74
CA PHE A 249 19.34 11.40 8.37
C PHE A 249 18.97 11.14 6.89
N PHE A 250 19.95 10.88 6.01
CA PHE A 250 19.71 10.67 4.58
C PHE A 250 20.31 9.38 4.01
N ILE A 251 21.43 8.87 4.51
CA ILE A 251 22.15 7.72 3.92
C ILE A 251 22.38 6.67 5.00
N SER A 252 21.85 5.46 4.86
CA SER A 252 22.27 4.33 5.70
C SER A 252 23.63 3.84 5.20
N VAL A 253 24.69 4.11 5.94
CA VAL A 253 26.02 3.55 5.64
C VAL A 253 26.19 2.32 6.52
N ALA A 254 26.30 1.14 5.93
CA ALA A 254 26.68 -0.05 6.67
C ALA A 254 28.08 0.20 7.25
N SER A 255 28.25 0.10 8.57
CA SER A 255 29.56 0.20 9.18
C SER A 255 30.42 -0.95 8.66
N VAL A 256 31.40 -0.65 7.81
CA VAL A 256 32.49 -1.58 7.52
C VAL A 256 33.20 -1.79 8.85
N GLY A 257 33.11 -3.01 9.38
CA GLY A 257 33.72 -3.33 10.68
C GLY A 257 35.21 -3.05 10.66
N ASN A 258 35.69 -2.41 11.74
CA ASN A 258 37.06 -2.54 12.21
C ASN A 258 37.09 -3.64 13.28
#